data_AF-A0A6V8CP08-F1
#
_entry.id   AF-A0A6V8CP08-F1
#
_cell.length_a   1.000
_cell.length_b   1.000
_cell.length_c   1.000
_cell.angle_alpha   90.00
_cell.angle_beta   90.00
_cell.angle_gamma   90.00
#
_symmetry.space_group_name_H-M   'P 1'
#
loop_
_entity.id
_entity.type
_entity.pdbx_description
1 polymer ?
#
loop_
_entity_poly.entity_id
_entity_poly.type
_entity_poly.pdbx_seq_one_letter_code
_entity_poly.pdbx_strand_id
1 'polypeptide(L)'
;LPTITWEGETNRFWMIFRPTFLLAMSSFLLAGGYVVNLVGERTNQTSSVLYLTGGLSFLLLLLSAFFDGSSTSSDEFYNAVLLAASDLLGFLAGLGLTVLAFGVAIWQFESKRPDLKKLPPPSSDQLSKAAQIVQQNLGGNEDE
;
A
#
# COMPACT_ATOMS: atom_id res chain seq x y z
N LEU A 1 21.21 13.33 18.51
CA LEU A 1 20.71 11.93 18.60
C LEU A 1 20.65 11.55 20.07
N PRO A 2 19.59 10.86 20.53
CA PRO A 2 19.51 10.39 21.91
C PRO A 2 20.70 9.48 22.23
N THR A 3 21.31 9.66 23.41
CA THR A 3 22.42 8.84 23.88
C THR A 3 21.97 7.38 24.01
N ILE A 4 22.91 6.45 23.80
CA ILE A 4 22.66 5.00 23.88
C ILE A 4 22.20 4.61 25.28
N THR A 5 22.76 5.26 26.29
CA THR A 5 22.39 5.12 27.70
C THR A 5 21.74 6.40 28.21
N TRP A 6 20.77 6.25 29.11
CA TRP A 6 20.14 7.32 29.88
C TRP A 6 20.14 6.89 31.35
N GLU A 7 20.73 7.69 32.24
CA GLU A 7 20.80 7.39 33.69
C GLU A 7 21.44 6.03 34.04
N GLY A 8 22.33 5.51 33.19
CA GLY A 8 23.00 4.22 33.40
C GLY A 8 22.21 3.01 32.87
N GLU A 9 20.98 3.22 32.40
CA GLU A 9 20.16 2.21 31.73
C GLU A 9 20.13 2.43 30.21
N THR A 10 19.72 1.40 29.48
CA THR A 10 19.54 1.49 28.03
C THR A 10 18.37 2.40 27.70
N ASN A 11 18.62 3.36 26.81
CA ASN A 11 17.60 4.33 26.45
C ASN A 11 16.38 3.65 25.81
N ARG A 12 15.20 3.86 26.41
CA ARG A 12 13.90 3.34 25.97
C ARG A 12 13.60 3.62 24.50
N PHE A 13 14.02 4.77 23.98
CA PHE A 13 13.85 5.10 22.56
C PHE A 13 14.50 4.04 21.68
N TRP A 14 15.75 3.67 21.96
CA TRP A 14 16.49 2.68 21.16
C TRP A 14 15.96 1.27 21.35
N MET A 15 15.44 0.96 22.54
CA MET A 15 14.82 -0.32 22.86
C MET A 15 13.56 -0.58 22.03
N ILE A 16 12.78 0.46 21.74
CA ILE A 16 11.57 0.36 20.89
C ILE A 16 11.96 0.52 19.41
N PHE A 17 12.81 1.48 19.09
CA PHE A 17 13.13 1.82 17.71
C PHE A 17 13.79 0.66 16.95
N ARG A 18 14.78 -0.02 17.54
CA ARG A 18 15.53 -1.10 16.88
C ARG A 18 14.63 -2.27 16.42
N PRO A 19 13.81 -2.89 17.29
CA PRO A 19 12.94 -3.99 16.87
C PRO A 19 11.90 -3.53 15.85
N THR A 20 11.27 -2.37 16.05
CA THR A 20 10.28 -1.82 15.10
C THR A 20 10.90 -1.52 13.73
N PHE A 21 12.09 -0.91 13.72
CA PHE A 21 12.79 -0.58 12.47
C PHE A 21 13.17 -1.83 11.70
N LEU A 22 13.81 -2.81 12.35
CA LEU A 22 14.22 -4.05 11.70
C LEU A 22 13.02 -4.86 11.20
N LEU A 23 11.94 -4.93 11.99
CA LEU A 23 10.73 -5.65 11.62
C LEU A 23 10.01 -4.99 10.45
N ALA A 24 9.80 -3.67 10.50
CA ALA A 24 9.14 -2.94 9.43
C ALA A 24 9.98 -2.95 8.15
N MET A 25 11.29 -2.70 8.25
CA MET A 25 12.19 -2.69 7.11
C MET A 25 12.24 -4.06 6.42
N SER A 26 12.44 -5.15 7.18
CA SER A 26 12.41 -6.50 6.60
C SER A 26 11.07 -6.82 5.95
N SER A 27 9.95 -6.55 6.65
CA SER A 27 8.61 -6.83 6.13
C SER A 27 8.31 -6.08 4.83
N PHE A 28 8.54 -4.76 4.79
CA PHE A 28 8.25 -3.96 3.61
C PHE A 28 9.19 -4.24 2.45
N LEU A 29 10.48 -4.50 2.69
CA LEU A 29 11.43 -4.80 1.62
C LEU A 29 11.21 -6.19 1.04
N LEU A 30 10.89 -7.20 1.85
CA LEU A 30 10.56 -8.54 1.36
C LEU A 30 9.23 -8.55 0.60
N ALA A 31 8.19 -7.92 1.14
CA ALA A 31 6.90 -7.79 0.45
C ALA A 31 7.02 -6.94 -0.83
N GLY A 32 7.77 -5.84 -0.78
CA GLY A 32 8.04 -5.00 -1.94
C GLY A 32 8.87 -5.73 -3.00
N GLY A 33 9.87 -6.50 -2.59
CA GLY A 33 10.65 -7.37 -3.48
C GLY A 33 9.76 -8.39 -4.20
N TYR A 34 8.80 -8.97 -3.50
CA TYR A 34 7.80 -9.88 -4.07
C TYR A 34 6.90 -9.20 -5.10
N VAL A 35 6.33 -8.05 -4.77
CA VAL A 35 5.48 -7.30 -5.70
C VAL A 35 6.27 -6.87 -6.94
N VAL A 36 7.49 -6.36 -6.77
CA VAL A 36 8.35 -5.93 -7.89
C VAL A 36 8.73 -7.10 -8.78
N ASN A 37 8.97 -8.27 -8.21
CA ASN A 37 9.27 -9.49 -8.98
C ASN A 37 8.06 -9.99 -9.76
N LEU A 38 6.85 -9.89 -9.18
CA LEU A 38 5.61 -10.33 -9.81
C LEU A 38 5.15 -9.42 -10.95
N VAL A 39 5.33 -8.10 -10.81
CA VAL A 39 4.84 -7.10 -11.77
C VAL A 39 5.90 -6.72 -12.82
N GLY A 40 7.19 -6.81 -12.49
CA GLY A 40 8.24 -6.25 -13.33
C GLY A 40 8.84 -7.25 -14.31
N GLU A 41 8.59 -7.04 -15.61
CA GLU A 41 9.05 -7.92 -16.69
C GLU A 41 10.58 -7.93 -16.89
N ARG A 42 11.34 -6.99 -16.26
CA ARG A 42 12.81 -6.91 -16.32
C ARG A 42 13.47 -6.33 -15.05
N THR A 43 12.79 -6.31 -13.91
CA THR A 43 13.28 -5.66 -12.66
C THR A 43 14.00 -6.64 -11.72
N ASN A 44 14.65 -7.66 -12.28
CA ASN A 44 15.30 -8.71 -11.48
C ASN A 44 16.39 -8.14 -10.55
N GLN A 45 17.13 -7.13 -11.00
CA GLN A 45 18.12 -6.46 -10.15
C GLN A 45 17.47 -5.69 -8.99
N THR A 46 16.36 -4.99 -9.24
CA THR A 46 15.65 -4.22 -8.20
C THR A 46 15.03 -5.13 -7.15
N SER A 47 14.33 -6.20 -7.56
CA SER A 47 13.77 -7.17 -6.62
C SER A 47 14.86 -7.89 -5.81
N SER A 48 15.99 -8.23 -6.44
CA SER A 48 17.13 -8.84 -5.76
C SER A 48 17.73 -7.93 -4.68
N VAL A 49 17.92 -6.63 -4.96
CA VAL A 49 18.40 -5.66 -3.95
C VAL A 49 17.42 -5.54 -2.78
N LEU A 50 16.11 -5.53 -3.05
CA LEU A 50 15.09 -5.47 -2.00
C LEU A 50 15.11 -6.74 -1.14
N TYR A 51 15.20 -7.93 -1.74
CA TYR A 51 15.31 -9.18 -1.00
C TYR A 51 16.60 -9.28 -0.19
N LEU A 52 17.73 -8.85 -0.75
CA LEU A 52 19.01 -8.90 -0.04
C LEU A 52 19.01 -7.96 1.16
N THR A 53 18.53 -6.74 0.97
CA THR A 53 18.46 -5.73 2.05
C THR A 53 17.43 -6.13 3.11
N GLY A 54 16.25 -6.60 2.70
CA GLY A 54 15.20 -7.09 3.59
C GLY A 54 15.63 -8.35 4.35
N GLY A 55 16.28 -9.29 3.68
CA GLY A 55 16.83 -10.51 4.26
C GLY A 55 17.96 -10.24 5.25
N LEU A 56 18.86 -9.29 4.95
CA LEU A 56 19.90 -8.87 5.89
C LEU A 56 19.28 -8.22 7.14
N SER A 57 18.29 -7.35 6.96
CA SER A 57 17.55 -6.73 8.07
C SER A 57 16.85 -7.79 8.93
N PHE A 58 16.22 -8.78 8.30
CA PHE A 58 15.58 -9.90 8.99
C PHE A 58 16.59 -10.77 9.75
N LEU A 59 17.75 -11.03 9.16
CA LEU A 59 18.83 -11.78 9.82
C LEU A 59 19.33 -11.04 11.06
N LEU A 60 19.52 -9.72 10.97
CA LEU A 60 19.88 -8.89 12.13
C LEU A 60 18.80 -8.92 13.21
N LEU A 61 17.52 -8.92 12.83
CA LEU A 61 16.40 -9.07 13.76
C LEU A 61 16.49 -10.40 14.52
N LEU A 62 16.69 -11.50 13.79
CA LEU A 62 16.83 -12.83 14.39
C LEU A 62 18.03 -12.89 15.33
N LEU A 63 19.20 -12.41 14.90
CA LEU A 63 20.38 -12.37 15.77
C LEU A 63 20.11 -11.56 17.05
N SER A 64 19.42 -10.43 16.94
CA SER A 64 19.10 -9.60 18.10
C SER A 64 18.07 -10.23 19.05
N ALA A 65 17.21 -11.11 18.52
CA ALA A 65 16.21 -11.84 19.30
C ALA A 65 16.76 -13.12 19.97
N PHE A 66 17.86 -13.68 19.47
CA PHE A 66 18.44 -14.93 19.98
C PHE A 66 19.75 -14.74 20.76
N PHE A 67 20.42 -13.58 20.62
CA PHE A 67 21.68 -13.29 21.31
C PHE A 67 21.55 -12.07 22.20
N ASP A 68 22.04 -12.19 23.44
CA ASP A 68 22.06 -11.07 24.36
C ASP A 68 23.00 -9.98 23.87
N GLY A 69 22.52 -8.74 23.89
CA GLY A 69 23.33 -7.57 23.64
C GLY A 69 24.03 -7.09 24.90
N SER A 70 25.04 -6.22 24.74
CA SER A 70 25.73 -5.57 25.86
C SER A 70 24.84 -4.67 26.73
N SER A 71 23.64 -4.35 26.26
CA SER A 71 22.75 -3.34 26.82
C SER A 71 21.28 -3.78 26.88
N THR A 72 20.89 -4.84 26.16
CA THR A 72 19.50 -5.32 26.10
C THR A 72 19.52 -6.83 26.02
N SER A 73 18.72 -7.49 26.87
CA SER A 73 18.59 -8.94 26.83
C SER A 73 17.75 -9.38 25.63
N SER A 74 17.96 -10.61 25.18
CA SER A 74 17.16 -11.23 24.11
C SER A 74 15.68 -11.27 24.46
N ASP A 75 15.32 -11.52 25.71
CA ASP A 75 13.93 -11.57 26.17
C ASP A 75 13.24 -10.20 26.07
N GLU A 76 13.92 -9.13 26.49
CA GLU A 76 13.41 -7.76 26.34
C GLU A 76 13.23 -7.38 24.87
N PHE A 77 14.22 -7.72 24.04
CA PHE A 77 14.16 -7.44 22.60
C PHE A 77 13.03 -8.22 21.92
N TYR A 78 12.87 -9.51 22.25
CA TYR A 78 11.81 -10.37 21.72
C TYR A 78 10.41 -9.82 22.06
N ASN A 79 10.18 -9.42 23.31
CA ASN A 79 8.92 -8.81 23.71
C ASN A 79 8.65 -7.51 22.95
N ALA A 80 9.68 -6.67 22.75
CA ALA A 80 9.57 -5.46 21.95
C ALA A 80 9.27 -5.75 20.46
N VAL A 81 9.82 -6.83 19.90
CA VAL A 81 9.46 -7.30 18.55
C VAL A 81 7.99 -7.70 18.46
N LEU A 82 7.45 -8.43 19.46
CA LEU A 82 6.03 -8.80 19.48
C LEU A 82 5.10 -7.58 19.53
N LEU A 83 5.46 -6.59 20.34
CA LEU A 83 4.73 -5.31 20.41
C LEU A 83 4.77 -4.59 19.06
N ALA A 84 5.95 -4.48 18.45
CA ALA A 84 6.10 -3.89 17.12
C ALA A 84 5.33 -4.64 16.04
N ALA A 85 5.26 -5.98 16.13
CA ALA A 85 4.47 -6.81 15.23
C ALA A 85 2.98 -6.53 15.40
N SER A 86 2.50 -6.39 16.63
CA SER A 86 1.11 -6.01 16.92
C SER A 86 0.77 -4.65 16.30
N ASP A 87 1.66 -3.65 16.41
CA ASP A 87 1.45 -2.34 15.80
C ASP A 87 1.35 -2.42 14.27
N LEU A 88 2.25 -3.18 13.63
CA LEU A 88 2.25 -3.36 12.18
C LEU A 88 1.00 -4.11 11.70
N LEU A 89 0.61 -5.18 12.39
CA LEU A 89 -0.60 -5.94 12.08
C LEU A 89 -1.86 -5.09 12.30
N GLY A 90 -1.91 -4.31 13.38
CA GLY A 90 -3.01 -3.37 13.65
C GLY A 90 -3.14 -2.32 12.55
N PHE A 91 -2.02 -1.78 12.08
CA PHE A 91 -1.98 -0.86 10.94
C PHE A 91 -2.52 -1.50 9.66
N LEU A 92 -2.05 -2.69 9.30
CA LEU A 92 -2.50 -3.42 8.11
C LEU A 92 -3.99 -3.82 8.20
N ALA A 93 -4.45 -4.25 9.38
CA ALA A 93 -5.85 -4.56 9.63
C ALA A 93 -6.74 -3.31 9.49
N GLY A 94 -6.28 -2.16 10.00
CA GLY A 94 -6.97 -0.87 9.83
C GLY A 94 -7.09 -0.45 8.36
N LEU A 95 -6.03 -0.61 7.58
CA LEU A 95 -6.08 -0.37 6.13
C LEU A 95 -7.07 -1.31 5.43
N GLY A 96 -7.00 -2.61 5.72
CA GLY A 96 -7.92 -3.61 5.15
C GLY A 96 -9.38 -3.31 5.49
N LEU A 97 -9.66 -3.02 6.75
CA LEU A 97 -11.01 -2.67 7.21
C LEU A 97 -11.54 -1.41 6.54
N THR A 98 -10.68 -0.41 6.31
CA THR A 98 -11.04 0.82 5.60
C THR A 98 -11.47 0.51 4.16
N VAL A 99 -10.66 -0.26 3.42
CA VAL A 99 -10.99 -0.65 2.04
C VAL A 99 -12.31 -1.43 1.99
N LEU A 100 -12.52 -2.36 2.93
CA LEU A 100 -13.77 -3.13 3.02
C LEU A 100 -14.98 -2.23 3.32
N ALA A 101 -14.85 -1.30 4.26
CA ALA A 101 -15.92 -0.38 4.62
C ALA A 101 -16.34 0.48 3.41
N PHE A 102 -15.37 1.01 2.66
CA PHE A 102 -15.66 1.74 1.41
C PHE A 102 -16.30 0.84 0.36
N GLY A 103 -15.78 -0.38 0.17
CA GLY A 103 -16.36 -1.34 -0.79
C GLY A 103 -17.82 -1.66 -0.47
N VAL A 104 -18.14 -1.91 0.80
CA VAL A 104 -19.52 -2.15 1.26
C VAL A 104 -20.39 -0.91 1.03
N ALA A 105 -19.88 0.28 1.33
CA ALA A 105 -20.63 1.51 1.10
C ALA A 105 -20.98 1.69 -0.39
N ILE A 106 -19.98 1.56 -1.28
CA ILE A 106 -20.18 1.66 -2.73
C ILE A 106 -21.21 0.62 -3.20
N TRP A 107 -21.05 -0.63 -2.79
CA TRP A 107 -21.98 -1.70 -3.15
C TRP A 107 -23.41 -1.41 -2.71
N GLN A 108 -23.61 -0.89 -1.50
CA GLN A 108 -24.94 -0.49 -1.03
C GLN A 108 -25.54 0.65 -1.86
N PHE A 109 -24.73 1.62 -2.28
CA PHE A 109 -25.18 2.73 -3.12
C PHE A 109 -25.53 2.28 -4.54
N GLU A 110 -24.70 1.44 -5.16
CA GLU A 110 -24.95 0.91 -6.50
C GLU A 110 -26.16 -0.01 -6.53
N SER A 111 -26.30 -0.90 -5.54
CA SER A 111 -27.44 -1.83 -5.47
C SER A 111 -28.79 -1.11 -5.32
N LYS A 112 -28.79 0.15 -4.85
CA LYS A 112 -30.01 0.96 -4.69
C LYS A 112 -30.26 1.90 -5.86
N ARG A 113 -29.36 1.97 -6.86
CA ARG A 113 -29.61 2.79 -8.04
C ARG A 113 -30.75 2.17 -8.85
N PRO A 114 -31.81 2.95 -9.16
CA PRO A 114 -32.79 2.51 -10.14
C PRO A 114 -32.10 2.34 -11.50
N ASP A 115 -32.55 1.36 -12.29
CA ASP A 115 -32.07 1.17 -13.66
C ASP A 115 -32.09 2.51 -14.40
N LEU A 116 -31.01 2.81 -15.12
CA LEU A 116 -30.96 3.97 -16.00
C LEU A 116 -32.16 3.87 -16.93
N LYS A 117 -33.06 4.86 -16.88
CA LYS A 117 -34.13 4.97 -17.88
C LYS A 117 -33.46 4.92 -19.24
N LYS A 118 -33.64 3.80 -19.95
CA LYS A 118 -33.20 3.69 -21.34
C LYS A 118 -33.87 4.83 -22.08
N LEU A 119 -33.07 5.75 -22.61
CA LEU A 119 -33.59 6.79 -23.47
C LEU A 119 -34.35 6.07 -24.60
N PRO A 120 -35.56 6.53 -24.95
CA PRO A 120 -36.23 6.01 -26.12
C PRO A 120 -35.31 6.18 -27.35
N PRO A 121 -35.42 5.31 -28.36
CA PRO A 121 -34.69 5.50 -29.60
C PRO A 121 -34.89 6.94 -30.12
N PRO A 122 -33.84 7.57 -30.67
CA PRO A 122 -33.89 8.97 -31.06
C PRO A 122 -35.03 9.22 -32.05
N SER A 123 -35.73 10.34 -31.87
CA SER A 123 -36.80 10.72 -32.78
C SER A 123 -36.24 11.17 -34.13
N SER A 124 -37.09 11.17 -35.17
CA SER A 124 -36.76 11.71 -36.50
C SER A 124 -36.19 13.13 -36.43
N ASP A 125 -36.72 13.96 -35.54
CA ASP A 125 -36.31 15.36 -35.39
C ASP A 125 -34.92 15.45 -34.74
N GLN A 126 -34.61 14.56 -33.80
CA GLN A 126 -33.29 14.49 -33.18
C GLN A 126 -32.23 13.97 -34.17
N LEU A 127 -32.59 13.00 -35.00
CA LEU A 127 -31.75 12.50 -36.09
C LEU A 127 -31.51 13.58 -37.15
N SER A 128 -32.55 14.33 -37.54
CA SER A 128 -32.44 15.45 -38.47
C SER A 128 -31.54 16.56 -37.93
N LYS A 129 -31.69 16.91 -36.64
CA LYS A 129 -30.83 17.89 -35.97
C LYS A 129 -29.38 17.42 -35.86
N ALA A 130 -29.16 16.13 -35.58
CA ALA A 130 -27.83 15.54 -35.57
C ALA A 130 -27.20 15.56 -36.98
N ALA A 131 -27.96 15.22 -38.02
CA ALA A 131 -27.51 15.27 -39.41
C ALA A 131 -27.16 16.70 -39.84
N GLN A 132 -27.96 17.70 -39.44
CA GLN A 132 -27.68 19.11 -39.71
C GLN A 132 -26.39 19.59 -39.03
N ILE A 133 -26.16 19.21 -37.76
CA ILE A 133 -24.91 19.53 -37.04
C ILE A 133 -23.71 18.85 -37.71
N VAL A 134 -23.87 17.60 -38.15
CA VAL A 134 -22.81 16.87 -38.87
C VAL A 134 -22.50 17.56 -40.20
N GLN A 135 -23.52 17.95 -40.97
CA GLN A 135 -23.37 18.66 -42.25
C GLN A 135 -22.71 20.04 -42.07
N GLN A 136 -23.08 20.77 -41.01
CA GLN A 136 -22.53 22.08 -40.67
C GLN A 136 -21.05 22.01 -40.24
N ASN A 137 -20.62 20.91 -39.61
CA ASN A 137 -19.23 20.70 -39.19
C ASN A 137 -18.35 20.02 -40.25
N LEU A 138 -18.94 19.33 -41.22
CA LEU A 138 -18.22 18.72 -42.35
C LEU A 138 -17.80 19.72 -43.43
N GLY A 139 -18.08 21.03 -43.24
CA GLY A 139 -17.58 22.07 -44.14
C GLY A 139 -18.22 22.03 -45.53
N GLY A 140 -19.46 21.55 -45.64
CA GLY A 140 -20.25 21.61 -46.86
C GLY A 140 -21.07 22.90 -46.98
N ASN A 141 -20.46 24.06 -46.68
CA ASN A 141 -20.90 25.27 -47.35
C ASN A 141 -20.19 25.25 -48.70
N GLU A 142 -20.92 24.73 -49.69
CA GLU A 142 -20.67 25.08 -51.08
C GLU A 142 -20.82 26.60 -51.19
N ASP A 143 -19.70 27.31 -51.07
CA ASP A 143 -19.55 28.63 -51.67
C ASP A 143 -19.46 28.41 -53.19
N GLU A 144 -20.61 28.36 -53.86
CA GLU A 144 -20.81 28.86 -55.23
C GLU A 144 -21.63 30.16 -55.19
#